data_AF-A0A3E5DSE4-F1
#
_entry.id   AF-A0A3E5DSE4-F1
#
_cell.length_a   1.000
_cell.length_b   1.000
_cell.length_c   1.000
_cell.angle_alpha   90.00
_cell.angle_beta   90.00
_cell.angle_gamma   90.00
#
_symmetry.space_group_name_H-M   'P 1'
#
loop_
_entity.id
_entity.type
_entity.pdbx_description
1 polymer ?
#
loop_
_entity_poly.entity_id
_entity_poly.type
_entity_poly.pdbx_seq_one_letter_code
_entity_poly.pdbx_strand_id
1 'polypeptide(L)'
;MKEERFIEEDFEGFLEDLIKSGRLDDKEAGIAKRMLDKGYDNLSDKQKYVFNKMIRNNSVEECQRCACDIPWSEMLEALDNGGYCNYCQHMMEKLENE
;
A
#
# COMPACT_ATOMS: atom_id res chain seq x y z
N MET A 1 9.49 -0.64 0.09
CA MET A 1 8.81 -0.70 -1.22
C MET A 1 9.70 -0.05 -2.26
N LYS A 2 9.79 -0.64 -3.46
CA LYS A 2 10.53 -0.05 -4.59
C LYS A 2 9.66 0.94 -5.35
N GLU A 3 10.25 2.05 -5.83
CA GLU A 3 9.52 3.12 -6.53
C GLU A 3 8.99 2.66 -7.89
N GLU A 4 9.63 1.67 -8.52
CA GLU A 4 9.15 1.11 -9.79
C GLU A 4 7.74 0.53 -9.68
N ARG A 5 7.32 0.12 -8.47
CA ARG A 5 5.99 -0.45 -8.24
C ARG A 5 4.86 0.58 -8.37
N PHE A 6 5.15 1.88 -8.40
CA PHE A 6 4.13 2.92 -8.51
C PHE A 6 3.46 2.99 -9.89
N ILE A 7 4.01 2.28 -10.89
CA ILE A 7 3.42 2.16 -12.24
C ILE A 7 2.61 0.86 -12.40
N GLU A 8 2.62 -0.01 -11.39
CA GLU A 8 1.86 -1.26 -11.41
C GLU A 8 0.36 -0.96 -11.41
N GLU A 9 -0.41 -1.92 -11.93
CA GLU A 9 -1.86 -1.88 -11.86
C GLU A 9 -2.33 -1.74 -10.39
N ASP A 10 -3.48 -1.10 -10.21
CA ASP A 10 -4.12 -0.85 -8.91
C ASP A 10 -3.35 0.04 -7.91
N PHE A 11 -2.15 0.55 -8.23
CA PHE A 11 -1.43 1.45 -7.32
C PHE A 11 -2.24 2.72 -6.98
N GLU A 12 -2.86 3.35 -7.98
CA GLU A 12 -3.70 4.53 -7.77
C GLU A 12 -4.93 4.21 -6.90
N GLY A 13 -5.55 3.05 -7.12
CA GLY A 13 -6.68 2.57 -6.30
C GLY A 13 -6.28 2.36 -4.85
N PHE A 14 -5.14 1.70 -4.61
CA PHE A 14 -4.54 1.57 -3.28
C PHE A 14 -4.31 2.95 -2.64
N LEU A 15 -3.77 3.91 -3.39
CA LEU A 15 -3.49 5.25 -2.84
C LEU A 15 -4.77 6.00 -2.48
N GLU A 16 -5.84 5.87 -3.27
CA GLU A 16 -7.16 6.40 -2.93
C GLU A 16 -7.70 5.79 -1.63
N ASP A 17 -7.60 4.47 -1.49
CA ASP A 17 -8.11 3.77 -0.31
C ASP A 17 -7.27 4.04 0.93
N LEU A 18 -5.94 4.20 0.76
CA LEU A 18 -5.05 4.65 1.82
C LEU A 18 -5.43 6.06 2.31
N ILE A 19 -5.77 6.99 1.41
CA ILE A 19 -6.28 8.32 1.78
C ILE A 19 -7.59 8.20 2.56
N LYS A 20 -8.52 7.34 2.12
CA LYS A 20 -9.84 7.14 2.78
C LYS A 20 -9.73 6.43 4.13
N SER A 21 -8.70 5.60 4.32
CA SER A 21 -8.50 4.79 5.53
C SER A 21 -8.25 5.62 6.80
N GLY A 22 -7.86 6.89 6.66
CA GLY A 22 -7.50 7.74 7.81
C GLY A 22 -6.13 7.43 8.43
N ARG A 23 -5.32 6.56 7.81
CA ARG A 23 -3.95 6.24 8.26
C ARG A 23 -2.94 7.38 8.04
N LEU A 24 -3.26 8.31 7.15
CA LEU A 24 -2.38 9.40 6.74
C LEU A 24 -2.66 10.67 7.55
N ASP A 25 -1.60 11.40 7.91
CA ASP A 25 -1.77 12.77 8.39
C ASP A 25 -2.21 13.73 7.25
N ASP A 26 -2.65 14.95 7.59
CA ASP A 26 -3.14 15.93 6.61
C ASP A 26 -2.12 16.25 5.52
N LYS A 27 -0.82 16.24 5.86
CA LYS A 27 0.26 16.55 4.93
C LYS A 27 0.50 15.38 3.98
N GLU A 28 0.56 14.16 4.51
CA GLU A 28 0.68 12.92 3.74
C GLU A 28 -0.49 12.76 2.79
N ALA A 29 -1.72 12.94 3.28
CA ALA A 29 -2.94 12.90 2.46
C ALA A 29 -2.92 13.96 1.36
N GLY A 30 -2.45 15.18 1.65
CA GLY A 30 -2.30 16.24 0.66
C GLY A 30 -1.29 15.91 -0.44
N ILE A 31 -0.17 15.28 -0.09
CA ILE A 31 0.85 14.85 -1.05
C ILE A 31 0.34 13.68 -1.91
N ALA A 32 -0.36 12.71 -1.29
CA ALA A 32 -0.98 11.59 -1.99
C ALA A 32 -2.00 12.07 -3.04
N LYS A 33 -2.89 13.00 -2.67
CA LYS A 33 -3.84 13.63 -3.61
C LYS A 33 -3.13 14.35 -4.76
N ARG A 34 -2.02 15.04 -4.48
CA ARG A 34 -1.21 15.69 -5.53
C ARG A 34 -0.55 14.68 -6.46
N MET A 35 -0.10 13.54 -5.93
CA MET A 35 0.45 12.45 -6.74
C MET A 35 -0.61 11.89 -7.70
N LEU A 36 -1.85 11.67 -7.23
CA LEU A 36 -2.96 11.24 -8.08
C LEU A 36 -3.32 12.28 -9.16
N ASP A 37 -3.31 13.57 -8.82
CA ASP A 37 -3.72 14.64 -9.74
C ASP A 37 -2.64 15.03 -10.77
N LYS A 38 -1.36 14.91 -10.41
CA LYS A 38 -0.24 15.44 -11.22
C LYS A 38 0.84 14.41 -11.53
N GLY A 39 0.77 13.21 -10.98
CA GLY A 39 1.81 12.19 -11.10
C GLY A 39 3.00 12.42 -10.16
N TYR A 40 3.74 11.33 -9.91
CA TYR A 40 4.88 11.30 -8.99
C TYR A 40 6.02 12.27 -9.40
N ASP A 41 6.27 12.43 -10.70
CA ASP A 41 7.35 13.32 -11.19
C ASP A 41 7.11 14.80 -10.94
N ASN A 42 5.85 15.20 -10.69
CA ASN A 42 5.49 16.58 -10.37
C ASN A 42 5.55 16.90 -8.85
N LEU A 43 6.03 15.94 -8.05
CA LEU A 43 6.38 16.14 -6.65
C LEU A 43 7.80 16.70 -6.55
N SER A 44 7.99 17.68 -5.67
CA SER A 44 9.35 18.12 -5.27
C SER A 44 10.09 17.00 -4.52
N ASP A 45 11.43 17.06 -4.45
CA ASP A 45 12.24 16.04 -3.75
C ASP A 45 11.81 15.85 -2.29
N LYS A 46 11.44 16.93 -1.61
CA LYS A 46 10.91 16.86 -0.23
C LYS A 46 9.56 16.15 -0.17
N GLN A 47 8.69 16.36 -1.16
CA GLN A 47 7.41 15.66 -1.26
C GLN A 47 7.61 14.19 -1.61
N LYS A 48 8.50 13.86 -2.55
CA LYS A 48 8.88 12.47 -2.87
C LYS A 48 9.41 11.74 -1.65
N TYR A 49 10.28 12.38 -0.86
CA TYR A 49 10.78 11.80 0.39
C TYR A 49 9.65 11.43 1.36
N VAL A 50 8.71 12.35 1.59
CA VAL A 50 7.55 12.10 2.47
C VAL A 50 6.64 11.02 1.87
N PHE A 51 6.34 11.10 0.58
CA PHE A 51 5.52 10.12 -0.12
C PHE A 51 6.11 8.71 -0.02
N ASN A 52 7.39 8.52 -0.35
CA ASN A 52 8.04 7.20 -0.33
C ASN A 52 8.12 6.65 1.10
N LYS A 53 8.30 7.51 2.10
CA LYS A 53 8.25 7.10 3.50
C LYS A 53 6.82 6.66 3.89
N MET A 54 5.81 7.42 3.50
CA MET A 54 4.41 7.13 3.77
C MET A 54 3.98 5.79 3.13
N ILE A 55 4.34 5.55 1.87
CA ILE A 55 4.06 4.27 1.21
C ILE A 55 4.75 3.12 1.94
N ARG A 56 6.05 3.25 2.28
CA ARG A 56 6.78 2.22 3.04
C ARG A 56 6.17 1.90 4.40
N ASN A 57 5.61 2.90 5.07
CA ASN A 57 4.96 2.72 6.37
C ASN A 57 3.57 2.07 6.26
N ASN A 58 2.96 2.11 5.07
CA ASN A 58 1.63 1.61 4.79
C ASN A 58 1.67 0.59 3.65
N SER A 59 2.70 -0.24 3.60
CA SER A 59 2.74 -1.35 2.65
C SER A 59 3.51 -2.54 3.21
N VAL A 60 3.14 -3.71 2.71
CA VAL A 60 3.77 -5.00 2.96
C VAL A 60 4.33 -5.49 1.64
N GLU A 61 5.65 -5.66 1.54
CA GLU A 61 6.30 -6.08 0.28
C GLU A 61 5.86 -7.48 -0.12
N GLU A 62 6.06 -8.43 0.78
CA GLU A 62 5.86 -9.85 0.54
C GLU A 62 4.97 -10.45 1.62
N CYS A 63 4.14 -11.41 1.21
CA CYS A 63 3.32 -12.20 2.13
C CYS A 63 4.21 -12.94 3.13
N GLN A 64 3.93 -12.77 4.42
CA GLN A 64 4.71 -13.37 5.51
C GLN A 64 4.72 -14.91 5.50
N ARG A 65 3.80 -15.55 4.76
CA ARG A 65 3.71 -17.01 4.63
C ARG A 65 4.35 -17.56 3.37
N CYS A 66 3.94 -17.05 2.19
CA CYS A 66 4.38 -17.62 0.91
C CYS A 66 5.54 -16.86 0.26
N ALA A 67 5.95 -15.72 0.84
CA ALA A 67 7.01 -14.84 0.32
C ALA A 67 6.77 -14.33 -1.12
N CYS A 68 5.52 -14.39 -1.60
CA CYS A 68 5.15 -13.75 -2.86
C CYS A 68 4.87 -12.26 -2.63
N ASP A 69 5.18 -11.42 -3.61
CA ASP A 69 4.81 -10.00 -3.62
C ASP A 69 3.30 -9.85 -3.42
N ILE A 70 2.89 -8.93 -2.54
CA ILE A 70 1.48 -8.58 -2.35
C ILE A 70 1.08 -7.56 -3.43
N PRO A 71 0.03 -7.84 -4.23
CA PRO A 71 -0.49 -6.88 -5.21
C PRO A 71 -1.11 -5.67 -4.52
N TRP A 72 -1.11 -4.51 -5.19
CA TRP A 72 -1.65 -3.27 -4.60
C TRP A 72 -3.11 -3.37 -4.20
N SER A 73 -3.91 -4.11 -4.97
CA SER A 73 -5.32 -4.38 -4.69
C SER A 73 -5.59 -5.22 -3.45
N GLU A 74 -4.56 -5.83 -2.82
CA GLU A 74 -4.67 -6.55 -1.54
C GLU A 74 -3.90 -5.86 -0.41
N MET A 75 -3.25 -4.72 -0.70
CA MET A 75 -2.24 -4.14 0.20
C MET A 75 -2.86 -3.62 1.50
N LEU A 76 -4.05 -3.03 1.43
CA LEU A 76 -4.71 -2.47 2.61
C LEU A 76 -5.21 -3.59 3.53
N GLU A 77 -5.77 -4.66 2.97
CA GLU A 77 -6.15 -5.87 3.68
C GLU A 77 -4.93 -6.55 4.31
N ALA A 78 -3.81 -6.61 3.58
CA ALA A 78 -2.56 -7.17 4.09
C ALA A 78 -2.03 -6.40 5.31
N LEU A 79 -2.22 -5.09 5.38
CA LEU A 79 -1.87 -4.30 6.58
C LEU A 79 -2.73 -4.68 7.79
N ASP A 80 -3.98 -5.03 7.57
CA ASP A 80 -4.94 -5.35 8.64
C ASP A 80 -4.89 -6.81 9.07
N ASN A 81 -4.52 -7.72 8.18
CA ASN A 81 -4.53 -9.16 8.44
C ASN A 81 -3.19 -9.72 8.96
N GLY A 82 -2.18 -8.88 9.20
CA GLY A 82 -0.87 -9.31 9.72
C GLY A 82 0.20 -9.56 8.65
N GLY A 83 -0.01 -9.05 7.44
CA GLY A 83 0.96 -9.11 6.34
C GLY A 83 0.82 -10.32 5.44
N TYR A 84 -0.39 -10.86 5.31
CA TYR A 84 -0.67 -12.02 4.47
C TYR A 84 -1.43 -11.60 3.21
N CYS A 85 -1.10 -12.24 2.08
CA CYS A 85 -1.97 -12.15 0.90
C CYS A 85 -3.30 -12.84 1.17
N ASN A 86 -4.34 -12.45 0.43
CA ASN A 86 -5.71 -12.94 0.64
C ASN A 86 -5.80 -14.47 0.61
N TYR A 87 -5.06 -15.13 -0.31
CA TYR A 87 -5.02 -16.59 -0.37
C TYR A 87 -4.48 -17.22 0.93
N CYS A 88 -3.36 -16.70 1.45
CA CYS A 88 -2.76 -17.23 2.67
C CYS A 88 -3.62 -16.95 3.90
N GLN A 89 -4.20 -15.75 3.98
CA GLN A 89 -5.14 -15.38 5.04
C GLN A 89 -6.33 -16.34 5.08
N HIS A 90 -7.03 -16.51 3.95
CA HIS A 90 -8.20 -17.40 3.88
C HIS A 90 -7.89 -18.86 4.21
N MET A 91 -6.70 -19.35 3.85
CA MET A 91 -6.32 -20.71 4.19
C MET A 91 -6.01 -20.87 5.69
N MET A 92 -5.40 -19.88 6.33
CA MET A 92 -5.18 -19.90 7.78
C MET A 92 -6.51 -19.84 8.55
N GLU A 93 -7.42 -18.96 8.14
CA GLU A 93 -8.78 -18.88 8.71
C GLU A 93 -9.51 -20.21 8.64
N LYS A 94 -9.37 -20.97 7.54
CA LYS A 94 -9.98 -22.31 7.43
C LYS A 94 -9.37 -23.30 8.43
N LEU A 95 -8.05 -23.30 8.59
CA LEU A 95 -7.36 -24.20 9.52
C LEU A 95 -7.67 -23.90 10.99
N GLU A 96 -7.95 -22.64 11.34
CA GLU A 96 -8.36 -22.25 12.71
C GLU A 96 -9.79 -22.65 13.05
N ASN A 97 -10.65 -22.82 12.04
CA ASN A 97 -12.06 -23.17 12.20
C ASN A 97 -12.34 -24.69 12.10
N GLU A 98 -11.29 -25.50 11.95
CA GLU A 98 -11.33 -26.98 11.96
C GLU A 98 -10.85 -27.55 13.30
#